data_AF-A0AAV8XLP1-F1
#
_entry.id   AF-A0AAV8XLP1-F1
#
_cell.length_a   1.000
_cell.length_b   1.000
_cell.length_c   1.000
_cell.angle_alpha   90.00
_cell.angle_beta   90.00
_cell.angle_gamma   90.00
#
_symmetry.space_group_name_H-M   'P 1'
#
loop_
_entity.id
_entity.type
_entity.pdbx_description
1 polymer ?
#
loop_
_entity_poly.entity_id
_entity_poly.type
_entity_poly.pdbx_seq_one_letter_code
_entity_poly.pdbx_strand_id
1 'polypeptide(L)'
;MTIYLLQKGFIPNVPVLKVLHLSDTHFTQIMKKVAQLIAKNYFVAETTVPHLEKNQHHQQEDGAHTTNDIDYVIWTGDLPPHDIWKQSRRAICILSKRLSNRCWIHFLIYPYFRSRQPWNPYLRGSFAPPWMKEDNHSINWLYTTIADQWKRWLPEATSNTILRGGFYSVLLKPGFRLISLNTNYCHSLSWWLLVNSTDPAKELKWLINELQEAENKNEKVHLIGHIPPGSSDCMKVWSRNFYSIVDRFQATISAQFYGHSHADEFEVFYETAEYSRPTSVAYLGPSVTTYENYNPAYRIYYLKETMNNLKG
;
A
#
# COMPACT_ATOMS: atom_id res chain seq x y z
N MET A 1 19.09 6.03 -0.45
CA MET A 1 17.86 6.83 -0.51
C MET A 1 17.64 7.45 0.86
N THR A 2 17.54 8.78 0.95
CA THR A 2 17.24 9.49 2.21
C THR A 2 15.88 10.15 2.01
N ILE A 3 14.95 9.90 2.93
CA ILE A 3 13.61 10.49 2.89
C ILE A 3 13.67 11.80 3.66
N TYR A 4 13.32 12.89 2.99
CA TYR A 4 13.19 14.19 3.65
C TYR A 4 11.70 14.51 3.78
N LEU A 5 11.25 14.80 5.00
CA LEU A 5 9.99 15.49 5.25
C LEU A 5 10.24 16.98 4.99
N LEU A 6 10.26 17.39 3.73
CA LEU A 6 10.57 18.78 3.37
C LEU A 6 9.35 19.67 3.58
N GLN A 7 9.44 20.55 4.59
CA GLN A 7 8.76 21.83 4.56
C GLN A 7 9.43 22.68 3.45
N LYS A 8 8.63 23.34 2.60
CA LYS A 8 9.10 24.09 1.41
C LYS A 8 10.41 24.87 1.66
N GLY A 9 11.51 24.35 1.13
CA GLY A 9 12.84 24.96 1.25
C GLY A 9 13.95 24.10 0.64
N PHE A 10 14.17 24.26 -0.67
CA PHE A 10 15.45 24.11 -1.40
C PHE A 10 16.32 22.83 -1.27
N ILE A 11 16.54 22.14 -2.41
CA ILE A 11 17.88 21.86 -3.00
C ILE A 11 17.72 21.93 -4.54
N PRO A 12 18.36 22.85 -5.27
CA PRO A 12 18.30 22.88 -6.73
C PRO A 12 19.19 21.77 -7.31
N ASN A 13 18.69 21.07 -8.33
CA ASN A 13 19.41 20.13 -9.21
C ASN A 13 19.60 18.66 -8.78
N VAL A 14 18.76 18.10 -7.89
CA VAL A 14 18.70 16.63 -7.71
C VAL A 14 17.33 16.11 -8.14
N PRO A 15 17.24 15.03 -8.94
CA PRO A 15 15.96 14.37 -9.21
C PRO A 15 15.34 13.88 -7.90
N VAL A 16 14.13 14.37 -7.61
CA VAL A 16 13.36 14.00 -6.42
C VAL A 16 12.07 13.36 -6.90
N LEU A 17 11.85 12.09 -6.53
CA LEU A 17 10.56 11.44 -6.74
C LEU A 17 9.54 12.00 -5.76
N LYS A 18 8.37 12.36 -6.25
CA LYS A 18 7.22 12.84 -5.49
C LYS A 18 6.17 11.76 -5.41
N VAL A 19 5.90 11.30 -4.19
CA VAL A 19 5.03 10.14 -3.94
C VAL A 19 3.83 10.57 -3.13
N LEU A 20 2.64 10.46 -3.70
CA LEU A 20 1.39 10.70 -2.98
C LEU A 20 1.02 9.44 -2.18
N HIS A 21 0.76 9.59 -0.89
CA HIS A 21 0.29 8.53 -0.01
C HIS A 21 -1.10 8.86 0.50
N LEU A 22 -2.06 7.99 0.15
CA LEU A 22 -3.42 7.99 0.63
C LEU A 22 -3.62 6.80 1.56
N SER A 23 -4.31 6.98 2.68
CA SER A 23 -4.66 5.89 3.59
C SER A 23 -6.02 6.15 4.23
N ASP A 24 -6.68 5.09 4.72
CA ASP A 24 -7.84 5.18 5.62
C ASP A 24 -8.90 6.16 5.12
N THR A 25 -9.40 5.91 3.91
CA THR A 25 -10.32 6.85 3.25
C THR A 25 -11.75 6.70 3.76
N HIS A 26 -12.16 5.50 4.18
CA HIS A 26 -13.46 5.19 4.76
C HIS A 26 -14.62 5.93 4.09
N PHE A 27 -14.87 5.60 2.82
CA PHE A 27 -15.80 6.31 1.94
C PHE A 27 -17.21 6.38 2.51
N THR A 28 -17.52 7.48 3.19
CA THR A 28 -18.87 7.95 3.49
C THR A 28 -19.38 8.87 2.39
N GLN A 29 -20.66 9.29 2.44
CA GLN A 29 -21.21 10.27 1.49
C GLN A 29 -20.42 11.60 1.49
N ILE A 30 -19.86 12.01 2.64
CA ILE A 30 -19.09 13.25 2.81
C ILE A 30 -17.72 13.15 2.10
N MET A 31 -17.08 11.98 2.19
CA MET A 31 -15.77 11.70 1.60
C MET A 31 -15.76 11.61 0.07
N LYS A 32 -16.93 11.45 -0.57
CA LYS A 32 -17.04 11.53 -2.04
C LYS A 32 -16.53 12.86 -2.59
N LYS A 33 -16.77 13.98 -1.88
CA LYS A 33 -16.31 15.31 -2.31
C LYS A 33 -14.80 15.47 -2.18
N VAL A 34 -14.21 14.97 -1.09
CA VAL A 34 -12.74 15.01 -0.86
C VAL A 34 -12.02 14.16 -1.90
N ALA A 35 -12.48 12.94 -2.15
CA ALA A 35 -11.91 12.09 -3.19
C ALA A 35 -12.12 12.67 -4.60
N GLN A 36 -13.24 13.35 -4.86
CA GLN A 36 -13.44 14.08 -6.12
C GLN A 36 -12.48 15.27 -6.27
N LEU A 37 -12.15 15.97 -5.19
CA LEU A 37 -11.16 17.06 -5.21
C LEU A 37 -9.73 16.53 -5.41
N ILE A 38 -9.36 15.43 -4.74
CA ILE A 38 -8.07 14.75 -4.94
C ILE A 38 -7.98 14.21 -6.38
N ALA A 39 -9.04 13.55 -6.87
CA ALA A 39 -9.12 13.10 -8.27
C ALA A 39 -8.99 14.27 -9.24
N LYS A 40 -9.77 15.34 -9.06
CA LYS A 40 -9.74 16.52 -9.94
C LYS A 40 -8.37 17.22 -9.95
N ASN A 41 -7.67 17.26 -8.82
CA ASN A 41 -6.39 17.97 -8.70
C ASN A 41 -5.18 17.10 -9.06
N TYR A 42 -5.25 15.77 -8.98
CA TYR A 42 -4.08 14.89 -9.15
C TYR A 42 -4.28 13.76 -10.18
N PHE A 43 -5.50 13.50 -10.62
CA PHE A 43 -5.83 12.42 -11.53
C PHE A 43 -6.70 12.96 -12.66
N VAL A 44 -6.07 13.48 -13.71
CA VAL A 44 -6.78 13.90 -14.93
C VAL A 44 -7.53 12.70 -15.49
N ALA A 45 -8.85 12.86 -15.65
CA ALA A 45 -9.69 11.89 -16.34
C ALA A 45 -9.29 11.83 -17.82
N GLU A 46 -9.19 10.60 -18.34
CA GLU A 46 -9.03 10.28 -19.77
C GLU A 46 -7.81 10.91 -20.46
N THR A 47 -6.64 10.27 -20.31
CA THR A 47 -5.67 10.23 -21.40
C THR A 47 -5.29 8.78 -21.69
N THR A 48 -5.65 8.35 -22.89
CA THR A 48 -5.16 7.14 -23.55
C THR A 48 -3.64 7.09 -23.46
N VAL A 49 -3.11 5.93 -23.05
CA VAL A 49 -1.69 5.58 -23.04
C VAL A 49 -1.03 5.97 -24.38
N PRO A 50 0.09 6.69 -24.37
CA PRO A 50 1.12 6.48 -25.36
C PRO A 50 2.33 5.88 -24.67
N HIS A 51 2.79 4.79 -25.27
CA HIS A 51 4.06 4.16 -24.98
C HIS A 51 5.21 5.18 -24.88
N LEU A 52 6.17 4.81 -24.04
CA LEU A 52 7.58 5.21 -24.09
C LEU A 52 8.04 5.57 -25.51
N GLU A 53 8.13 6.86 -25.86
CA GLU A 53 9.06 7.37 -26.87
C GLU A 53 9.22 8.91 -26.80
N LYS A 54 10.47 9.32 -26.51
CA LYS A 54 11.20 10.54 -26.92
C LYS A 54 10.60 11.96 -26.76
N ASN A 55 11.27 12.72 -25.89
CA ASN A 55 11.93 14.03 -26.10
C ASN A 55 11.52 14.96 -27.26
N GLN A 56 11.51 16.26 -26.90
CA GLN A 56 11.56 17.52 -27.68
C GLN A 56 10.22 18.14 -28.12
N HIS A 57 9.79 19.20 -27.42
CA HIS A 57 9.81 20.58 -27.93
C HIS A 57 9.30 21.57 -26.86
N HIS A 58 9.98 22.72 -26.73
CA HIS A 58 9.48 23.92 -26.04
C HIS A 58 8.16 24.37 -26.66
N GLN A 59 7.16 24.72 -25.85
CA GLN A 59 6.42 25.99 -25.99
C GLN A 59 5.87 26.42 -24.63
N GLN A 60 6.00 27.72 -24.40
CA GLN A 60 5.64 28.53 -23.25
C GLN A 60 4.31 29.20 -23.60
N GLU A 61 3.28 29.11 -22.76
CA GLU A 61 2.28 30.18 -22.52
C GLU A 61 1.20 29.75 -21.50
N ASP A 62 1.03 30.64 -20.51
CA ASP A 62 -0.14 31.00 -19.71
C ASP A 62 -0.86 29.99 -18.79
N GLY A 63 -0.66 30.21 -17.48
CA GLY A 63 -1.77 30.68 -16.65
C GLY A 63 -2.71 29.65 -16.03
N ALA A 64 -2.31 28.39 -15.86
CA ALA A 64 -2.94 27.47 -14.92
C ALA A 64 -1.90 26.43 -14.47
N HIS A 65 -1.44 26.50 -13.22
CA HIS A 65 -0.56 25.48 -12.65
C HIS A 65 -1.32 24.15 -12.51
N THR A 66 -1.33 23.35 -13.58
CA THR A 66 -1.73 21.95 -13.54
C THR A 66 -0.65 21.16 -12.82
N THR A 67 -1.03 20.50 -11.73
CA THR A 67 -0.21 19.74 -10.77
C THR A 67 0.25 18.39 -11.34
N ASN A 68 0.99 18.42 -12.45
CA ASN A 68 1.59 17.26 -13.15
C ASN A 68 2.87 16.73 -12.46
N ASP A 69 2.90 16.66 -11.13
CA ASP A 69 4.15 16.60 -10.36
C ASP A 69 4.20 15.44 -9.35
N ILE A 70 3.49 14.33 -9.61
CA ILE A 70 3.51 13.10 -8.81
C ILE A 70 4.00 11.94 -9.66
N ASP A 71 5.06 11.25 -9.23
CA ASP A 71 5.67 10.14 -9.97
C ASP A 71 4.91 8.82 -9.80
N TYR A 72 4.44 8.54 -8.58
CA TYR A 72 3.56 7.41 -8.31
C TYR A 72 2.75 7.61 -7.02
N VAL A 73 1.71 6.79 -6.86
CA VAL A 73 0.77 6.87 -5.76
C VAL A 73 0.78 5.57 -4.96
N ILE A 74 0.88 5.68 -3.64
CA ILE A 74 0.67 4.58 -2.71
C ILE A 74 -0.70 4.77 -2.07
N TRP A 75 -1.55 3.74 -2.08
CA TRP A 75 -2.77 3.72 -1.30
C TRP A 75 -2.87 2.46 -0.44
N THR A 76 -2.66 2.62 0.86
CA THR A 76 -2.47 1.51 1.80
C THR A 76 -3.76 0.84 2.26
N GLY A 77 -4.94 1.39 1.97
CA GLY A 77 -6.21 0.65 2.09
C GLY A 77 -7.34 1.39 2.79
N ASP A 78 -8.17 0.62 3.49
CA ASP A 78 -9.33 1.05 4.30
C ASP A 78 -10.34 1.94 3.57
N LEU A 79 -10.95 1.36 2.53
CA LEU A 79 -12.03 2.00 1.78
C LEU A 79 -13.39 1.98 2.45
N PRO A 80 -13.89 0.84 2.96
CA PRO A 80 -15.26 0.79 3.44
C PRO A 80 -15.42 1.64 4.71
N PRO A 81 -16.60 2.23 4.95
CA PRO A 81 -16.83 2.98 6.18
C PRO A 81 -16.79 2.08 7.43
N HIS A 82 -16.85 2.71 8.60
CA HIS A 82 -16.87 2.02 9.91
C HIS A 82 -18.22 1.36 10.23
N ASP A 83 -19.21 1.45 9.34
CA ASP A 83 -20.55 0.86 9.46
C ASP A 83 -20.55 -0.66 9.16
N ILE A 84 -19.58 -1.35 9.74
CA ILE A 84 -19.27 -2.76 9.48
C ILE A 84 -20.52 -3.63 9.50
N TRP A 85 -21.44 -3.41 10.44
CA TRP A 85 -22.68 -4.17 10.62
C TRP A 85 -23.65 -4.11 9.41
N LYS A 86 -23.44 -3.19 8.46
CA LYS A 86 -24.27 -3.00 7.25
C LYS A 86 -23.58 -3.41 5.94
N GLN A 87 -22.38 -3.97 5.98
CA GLN A 87 -21.60 -4.26 4.77
C GLN A 87 -21.92 -5.61 4.10
N SER A 88 -21.77 -5.65 2.78
CA SER A 88 -21.96 -6.86 1.95
C SER A 88 -20.86 -7.01 0.91
N ARG A 89 -20.58 -8.26 0.47
CA ARG A 89 -19.56 -8.55 -0.57
C ARG A 89 -19.76 -7.66 -1.80
N ARG A 90 -21.00 -7.62 -2.27
CA ARG A 90 -21.39 -6.83 -3.45
C ARG A 90 -21.12 -5.33 -3.27
N ALA A 91 -21.46 -4.77 -2.11
CA ALA A 91 -21.23 -3.34 -1.85
C ALA A 91 -19.73 -3.00 -1.88
N ILE A 92 -18.89 -3.87 -1.31
CA ILE A 92 -17.44 -3.68 -1.31
C ILE A 92 -16.85 -3.83 -2.72
N CYS A 93 -17.25 -4.85 -3.48
CA CYS A 93 -16.85 -4.97 -4.89
C CYS A 93 -17.23 -3.72 -5.69
N ILE A 94 -18.45 -3.21 -5.51
CA ILE A 94 -18.92 -2.01 -6.22
C ILE A 94 -18.12 -0.78 -5.81
N LEU A 95 -17.84 -0.62 -4.52
CA LEU A 95 -17.02 0.48 -4.01
C LEU A 95 -15.61 0.42 -4.63
N SER A 96 -14.97 -0.74 -4.59
CA SER A 96 -13.67 -0.98 -5.22
C SER A 96 -13.69 -0.62 -6.71
N LYS A 97 -14.63 -1.18 -7.49
CA LYS A 97 -14.76 -0.92 -8.93
C LYS A 97 -14.95 0.56 -9.25
N ARG A 98 -15.74 1.27 -8.44
CA ARG A 98 -16.01 2.71 -8.65
C ARG A 98 -14.78 3.57 -8.41
N LEU A 99 -13.91 3.17 -7.47
CA LEU A 99 -12.69 3.89 -7.14
C LEU A 99 -11.58 3.55 -8.11
N SER A 100 -11.48 2.27 -8.52
CA SER A 100 -10.50 1.85 -9.51
C SER A 100 -10.71 2.47 -10.89
N ASN A 101 -11.94 2.88 -11.20
CA ASN A 101 -12.24 3.58 -12.44
C ASN A 101 -11.90 5.08 -12.41
N ARG A 102 -11.52 5.64 -11.25
CA ARG A 102 -11.29 7.08 -11.10
C ARG A 102 -9.86 7.48 -10.81
N CYS A 103 -9.03 6.58 -10.30
CA CYS A 103 -7.68 6.93 -9.89
C CYS A 103 -6.67 5.80 -10.20
N TRP A 104 -5.40 6.18 -10.41
CA TRP A 104 -4.25 5.28 -10.65
C TRP A 104 -3.70 4.75 -9.34
N ILE A 105 -4.10 3.56 -8.89
CA ILE A 105 -4.01 3.26 -7.46
C ILE A 105 -3.57 1.82 -7.13
N HIS A 106 -2.56 1.71 -6.29
CA HIS A 106 -2.07 0.47 -5.66
C HIS A 106 -2.78 0.30 -4.32
N PHE A 107 -3.23 -0.92 -3.97
CA PHE A 107 -4.40 -1.02 -3.09
C PHE A 107 -4.41 -2.27 -2.16
N LEU A 108 -5.03 -2.19 -0.95
CA LEU A 108 -5.39 -3.31 -0.05
C LEU A 108 -6.81 -3.11 0.52
N ILE A 109 -7.75 -4.08 0.37
CA ILE A 109 -9.20 -3.85 0.71
C ILE A 109 -9.42 -4.55 2.02
N TYR A 110 -9.96 -3.85 3.02
CA TYR A 110 -10.51 -4.39 4.26
C TYR A 110 -12.03 -4.64 4.17
N PRO A 111 -12.53 -5.79 3.67
CA PRO A 111 -13.95 -6.10 3.65
C PRO A 111 -14.46 -6.71 4.97
N TYR A 112 -15.67 -6.32 5.38
CA TYR A 112 -16.52 -6.99 6.38
C TYR A 112 -17.77 -7.60 5.72
N PHE A 113 -18.38 -8.66 6.28
CA PHE A 113 -19.66 -9.18 5.76
C PHE A 113 -20.75 -9.44 6.81
N ARG A 114 -21.98 -9.48 6.31
CA ARG A 114 -23.06 -10.28 6.89
C ARG A 114 -23.46 -11.38 5.90
N SER A 115 -23.57 -12.61 6.38
CA SER A 115 -24.23 -13.71 5.65
C SER A 115 -25.73 -13.70 5.94
N ARG A 116 -26.57 -14.18 5.01
CA ARG A 116 -28.02 -14.36 5.23
C ARG A 116 -28.34 -15.49 6.23
N GLN A 117 -27.35 -16.26 6.68
CA GLN A 117 -27.47 -17.26 7.74
C GLN A 117 -27.27 -16.59 9.11
N PRO A 118 -28.16 -16.79 10.09
CA PRO A 118 -28.14 -16.09 11.38
C PRO A 118 -26.92 -16.38 12.28
N TRP A 119 -26.03 -17.29 11.87
CA TRP A 119 -24.90 -17.80 12.65
C TRP A 119 -23.51 -17.47 12.09
N ASN A 120 -23.39 -16.52 11.15
CA ASN A 120 -22.10 -16.26 10.50
C ASN A 120 -21.61 -14.81 10.75
N PRO A 121 -20.88 -14.57 11.85
CA PRO A 121 -20.30 -13.27 12.17
C PRO A 121 -19.03 -13.05 11.34
N TYR A 122 -19.14 -12.50 10.13
CA TYR A 122 -17.92 -12.06 9.42
C TYR A 122 -17.47 -10.72 9.97
N LEU A 123 -16.52 -10.76 10.89
CA LEU A 123 -15.99 -9.62 11.63
C LEU A 123 -14.92 -8.84 10.81
N ARG A 124 -14.52 -7.66 11.29
CA ARG A 124 -13.40 -6.87 10.72
C ARG A 124 -12.18 -7.78 10.59
N GLY A 125 -11.44 -7.69 9.48
CA GLY A 125 -10.19 -8.43 9.33
C GLY A 125 -10.38 -9.92 9.01
N SER A 126 -11.54 -10.34 8.52
CA SER A 126 -11.78 -11.73 8.08
C SER A 126 -11.15 -12.02 6.71
N PHE A 127 -9.81 -12.02 6.63
CA PHE A 127 -9.05 -12.46 5.47
C PHE A 127 -8.65 -13.91 5.64
N ALA A 128 -9.53 -14.80 5.17
CA ALA A 128 -9.26 -16.23 5.19
C ALA A 128 -7.97 -16.53 4.40
N PRO A 129 -6.94 -17.16 5.01
CA PRO A 129 -5.74 -17.51 4.29
C PRO A 129 -6.01 -18.57 3.22
N PRO A 130 -5.05 -18.83 2.31
CA PRO A 130 -5.33 -19.57 1.08
C PRO A 130 -5.63 -21.06 1.27
N TRP A 131 -5.43 -21.59 2.47
CA TRP A 131 -5.86 -22.93 2.85
C TRP A 131 -7.38 -23.06 2.95
N MET A 132 -8.12 -21.97 3.17
CA MET A 132 -9.58 -21.98 3.18
C MET A 132 -10.14 -21.85 1.76
N LYS A 133 -10.65 -22.97 1.22
CA LYS A 133 -11.13 -23.06 -0.17
C LYS A 133 -12.64 -22.92 -0.35
N GLU A 134 -13.42 -23.06 0.71
CA GLU A 134 -14.88 -22.98 0.64
C GLU A 134 -15.34 -21.59 0.18
N ASP A 135 -16.14 -21.51 -0.89
CA ASP A 135 -16.56 -20.24 -1.51
C ASP A 135 -17.29 -19.30 -0.54
N ASN A 136 -18.02 -19.86 0.42
CA ASN A 136 -18.73 -19.08 1.42
C ASN A 136 -17.77 -18.38 2.38
N HIS A 137 -16.60 -18.96 2.66
CA HIS A 137 -15.66 -18.48 3.67
C HIS A 137 -14.40 -17.84 3.06
N SER A 138 -14.04 -18.23 1.84
CA SER A 138 -12.87 -17.71 1.16
C SER A 138 -13.02 -16.23 0.81
N ILE A 139 -11.88 -15.56 0.72
CA ILE A 139 -11.76 -14.17 0.30
C ILE A 139 -11.57 -14.04 -1.23
N ASN A 140 -11.74 -15.14 -1.97
CA ASN A 140 -11.46 -15.21 -3.42
C ASN A 140 -12.30 -14.21 -4.23
N TRP A 141 -13.56 -13.97 -3.84
CA TRP A 141 -14.45 -12.98 -4.47
C TRP A 141 -13.84 -11.56 -4.46
N LEU A 142 -13.02 -11.22 -3.45
CA LEU A 142 -12.32 -9.95 -3.35
C LEU A 142 -11.07 -9.96 -4.22
N TYR A 143 -10.21 -10.97 -4.05
CA TYR A 143 -8.94 -11.07 -4.74
C TYR A 143 -9.12 -11.16 -6.26
N THR A 144 -10.14 -11.87 -6.73
CA THR A 144 -10.53 -11.88 -8.15
C THR A 144 -11.02 -10.51 -8.62
N THR A 145 -11.85 -9.83 -7.82
CA THR A 145 -12.37 -8.50 -8.14
C THR A 145 -11.26 -7.46 -8.24
N ILE A 146 -10.28 -7.50 -7.35
CA ILE A 146 -9.16 -6.54 -7.34
C ILE A 146 -8.11 -6.90 -8.38
N ALA A 147 -7.79 -8.18 -8.57
CA ALA A 147 -6.87 -8.60 -9.63
C ALA A 147 -7.39 -8.14 -11.00
N ASP A 148 -8.69 -8.30 -11.26
CA ASP A 148 -9.31 -7.81 -12.48
C ASP A 148 -9.20 -6.29 -12.64
N GLN A 149 -9.43 -5.53 -11.56
CA GLN A 149 -9.30 -4.07 -11.57
C GLN A 149 -7.87 -3.59 -11.73
N TRP A 150 -6.88 -4.30 -11.18
CA TRP A 150 -5.50 -3.84 -11.14
C TRP A 150 -4.68 -4.24 -12.36
N LYS A 151 -5.19 -5.11 -13.23
CA LYS A 151 -4.56 -5.46 -14.52
C LYS A 151 -4.18 -4.25 -15.38
N ARG A 152 -4.87 -3.12 -15.22
CA ARG A 152 -4.53 -1.87 -15.92
C ARG A 152 -3.31 -1.13 -15.37
N TRP A 153 -2.86 -1.45 -14.17
CA TRP A 153 -1.75 -0.77 -13.48
C TRP A 153 -0.59 -1.70 -13.16
N LEU A 154 -0.88 -2.98 -12.92
CA LEU A 154 0.10 -3.96 -12.53
C LEU A 154 0.35 -4.94 -13.68
N PRO A 155 1.61 -5.34 -13.91
CA PRO A 155 1.94 -6.37 -14.88
C PRO A 155 1.23 -7.68 -14.58
N GLU A 156 0.93 -8.47 -15.60
CA GLU A 156 0.26 -9.77 -15.49
C GLU A 156 0.98 -10.72 -14.51
N ALA A 157 2.31 -10.63 -14.41
CA ALA A 157 3.13 -11.39 -13.48
C ALA A 157 2.69 -11.27 -12.01
N THR A 158 2.04 -10.17 -11.62
CA THR A 158 1.52 -9.93 -10.26
C THR A 158 0.22 -10.68 -9.96
N SER A 159 -0.51 -11.11 -10.99
CA SER A 159 -1.86 -11.68 -10.86
C SER A 159 -1.88 -12.90 -9.93
N ASN A 160 -0.88 -13.78 -10.06
CA ASN A 160 -0.81 -15.01 -9.25
C ASN A 160 -0.66 -14.73 -7.75
N THR A 161 0.15 -13.74 -7.34
CA THR A 161 0.32 -13.42 -5.92
C THR A 161 -0.87 -12.66 -5.37
N ILE A 162 -1.50 -11.79 -6.18
CA ILE A 162 -2.74 -11.09 -5.81
C ILE A 162 -3.86 -12.11 -5.57
N LEU A 163 -4.08 -13.04 -6.51
CA LEU A 163 -5.10 -14.09 -6.38
C LEU A 163 -4.80 -15.05 -5.22
N ARG A 164 -3.51 -15.33 -4.98
CA ARG A 164 -3.09 -16.19 -3.87
C ARG A 164 -3.35 -15.53 -2.53
N GLY A 165 -2.99 -14.27 -2.34
CA GLY A 165 -2.92 -13.68 -1.00
C GLY A 165 -3.11 -12.18 -0.90
N GLY A 166 -3.40 -11.47 -1.99
CA GLY A 166 -3.61 -10.02 -1.96
C GLY A 166 -2.33 -9.18 -1.82
N PHE A 167 -1.16 -9.78 -2.06
CA PHE A 167 0.14 -9.13 -2.05
C PHE A 167 0.83 -9.25 -3.41
N TYR A 168 1.77 -8.36 -3.72
CA TYR A 168 2.47 -8.36 -5.00
C TYR A 168 3.78 -7.56 -4.94
N SER A 169 4.60 -7.75 -5.98
CA SER A 169 5.89 -7.10 -6.18
C SER A 169 5.94 -6.58 -7.61
N VAL A 170 6.34 -5.32 -7.79
CA VAL A 170 6.41 -4.68 -9.10
C VAL A 170 7.67 -3.82 -9.22
N LEU A 171 8.34 -3.91 -10.36
CA LEU A 171 9.45 -3.04 -10.69
C LEU A 171 8.88 -1.71 -11.20
N LEU A 172 9.07 -0.63 -10.45
CA LEU A 172 8.58 0.70 -10.84
C LEU A 172 9.48 1.33 -11.91
N LYS A 173 10.79 1.09 -11.80
CA LYS A 173 11.81 1.43 -12.79
C LYS A 173 13.06 0.56 -12.57
N PRO A 174 14.00 0.49 -13.53
CA PRO A 174 15.23 -0.26 -13.35
C PRO A 174 15.93 0.09 -12.01
N GLY A 175 16.27 -0.92 -11.22
CA GLY A 175 16.91 -0.73 -9.91
C GLY A 175 15.97 -0.32 -8.78
N PHE A 176 14.64 -0.24 -8.99
CA PHE A 176 13.71 0.19 -7.95
C PHE A 176 12.36 -0.53 -8.00
N ARG A 177 12.05 -1.22 -6.90
CA ARG A 177 10.90 -2.12 -6.72
C ARG A 177 9.99 -1.65 -5.59
N LEU A 178 8.70 -1.89 -5.79
CA LEU A 178 7.67 -1.75 -4.77
C LEU A 178 7.13 -3.13 -4.42
N ILE A 179 7.03 -3.44 -3.13
CA ILE A 179 6.43 -4.66 -2.61
C ILE A 179 5.27 -4.28 -1.71
N SER A 180 4.07 -4.75 -2.08
CA SER A 180 2.84 -4.55 -1.33
C SER A 180 2.52 -5.80 -0.53
N LEU A 181 2.45 -5.66 0.78
CA LEU A 181 2.15 -6.70 1.75
C LEU A 181 0.70 -6.64 2.19
N ASN A 182 0.06 -7.79 2.32
CA ASN A 182 -1.24 -7.95 2.94
C ASN A 182 -1.09 -8.16 4.46
N THR A 183 -0.85 -7.07 5.18
CA THR A 183 -0.66 -7.09 6.64
C THR A 183 -1.92 -7.49 7.43
N ASN A 184 -3.05 -7.78 6.77
CA ASN A 184 -4.16 -8.50 7.39
C ASN A 184 -3.78 -9.89 7.90
N TYR A 185 -2.74 -10.51 7.32
CA TYR A 185 -2.21 -11.77 7.80
C TYR A 185 -1.41 -11.66 9.10
N CYS A 186 -1.21 -10.45 9.61
CA CYS A 186 -0.75 -10.24 10.98
C CYS A 186 -1.85 -9.73 11.92
N HIS A 187 -3.06 -9.46 11.45
CA HIS A 187 -4.07 -8.78 12.26
C HIS A 187 -4.49 -9.61 13.49
N SER A 188 -4.31 -9.06 14.69
CA SER A 188 -4.58 -9.75 15.96
C SER A 188 -6.05 -10.12 16.17
N LEU A 189 -6.98 -9.41 15.52
CA LEU A 189 -8.42 -9.70 15.55
C LEU A 189 -8.89 -10.63 14.43
N SER A 190 -7.97 -11.18 13.62
CA SER A 190 -8.31 -12.15 12.58
C SER A 190 -8.55 -13.54 13.18
N TRP A 191 -9.82 -13.95 13.22
CA TRP A 191 -10.24 -15.27 13.72
C TRP A 191 -9.64 -16.44 12.93
N TRP A 192 -9.30 -16.22 11.66
CA TRP A 192 -8.64 -17.24 10.83
C TRP A 192 -7.23 -17.58 11.34
N LEU A 193 -6.56 -16.63 11.96
CA LEU A 193 -5.21 -16.82 12.51
C LEU A 193 -5.24 -17.60 13.83
N LEU A 194 -6.39 -17.72 14.49
CA LEU A 194 -6.56 -18.65 15.63
C LEU A 194 -6.43 -20.11 15.18
N VAL A 195 -6.83 -20.43 13.95
CA VAL A 195 -6.71 -21.78 13.38
C VAL A 195 -5.25 -22.05 13.01
N ASN A 196 -4.63 -21.14 12.25
CA ASN A 196 -3.22 -21.22 11.90
C ASN A 196 -2.66 -19.84 11.58
N SER A 197 -1.80 -19.32 12.46
CA SER A 197 -1.07 -18.06 12.29
C SER A 197 0.34 -18.24 11.73
N THR A 198 0.74 -19.45 11.34
CA THR A 198 2.10 -19.73 10.83
C THR A 198 2.20 -19.26 9.39
N ASP A 199 2.87 -18.12 9.20
CA ASP A 199 3.12 -17.46 7.89
C ASP A 199 1.95 -17.62 6.91
N PRO A 200 0.79 -16.97 7.19
CA PRO A 200 -0.40 -17.14 6.37
C PRO A 200 -0.11 -16.75 4.91
N ALA A 201 -0.63 -17.54 3.97
CA ALA A 201 -0.32 -17.43 2.54
C ALA A 201 1.17 -17.59 2.15
N LYS A 202 2.03 -18.00 3.09
CA LYS A 202 3.49 -18.02 2.94
C LYS A 202 4.04 -16.65 2.53
N GLU A 203 3.44 -15.59 3.03
CA GLU A 203 3.75 -14.21 2.65
C GLU A 203 5.15 -13.79 3.08
N LEU A 204 5.56 -14.06 4.32
CA LEU A 204 6.91 -13.71 4.80
C LEU A 204 7.97 -14.53 4.08
N LYS A 205 7.72 -15.83 3.83
CA LYS A 205 8.61 -16.64 2.98
C LYS A 205 8.73 -16.06 1.57
N TRP A 206 7.62 -15.61 0.98
CA TRP A 206 7.63 -14.96 -0.33
C TRP A 206 8.39 -13.63 -0.30
N LEU A 207 8.18 -12.80 0.72
CA LEU A 207 8.88 -11.53 0.93
C LEU A 207 10.39 -11.73 1.00
N ILE A 208 10.87 -12.73 1.74
CA ILE A 208 12.31 -13.07 1.82
C ILE A 208 12.87 -13.33 0.43
N ASN A 209 12.16 -14.10 -0.40
CA ASN A 209 12.60 -14.41 -1.75
C ASN A 209 12.66 -13.14 -2.63
N GLU A 210 11.63 -12.30 -2.58
CA GLU A 210 11.61 -11.03 -3.35
C GLU A 210 12.72 -10.08 -2.92
N LEU A 211 12.98 -9.95 -1.61
CA LEU A 211 14.06 -9.12 -1.08
C LEU A 211 15.44 -9.67 -1.44
N GLN A 212 15.62 -10.99 -1.40
CA GLN A 212 16.87 -11.61 -1.82
C GLN A 212 17.11 -11.44 -3.32
N GLU A 213 16.08 -11.55 -4.15
CA GLU A 213 16.17 -11.27 -5.58
C GLU A 213 16.49 -9.80 -5.86
N ALA A 214 15.86 -8.87 -5.13
CA ALA A 214 16.14 -7.45 -5.24
C ALA A 214 17.60 -7.15 -4.84
N GLU A 215 18.09 -7.75 -3.75
CA GLU A 215 19.48 -7.63 -3.30
C GLU A 215 20.45 -8.14 -4.38
N ASN A 216 20.19 -9.33 -4.97
CA ASN A 216 21.01 -9.90 -6.04
C ASN A 216 21.04 -9.02 -7.30
N LYS A 217 19.95 -8.30 -7.58
CA LYS A 217 19.80 -7.39 -8.73
C LYS A 217 20.20 -5.95 -8.41
N ASN A 218 20.73 -5.67 -7.21
CA ASN A 218 21.05 -4.34 -6.71
C ASN A 218 19.87 -3.35 -6.76
N GLU A 219 18.64 -3.85 -6.61
CA GLU A 219 17.43 -3.04 -6.56
C GLU A 219 17.21 -2.45 -5.16
N LYS A 220 16.66 -1.24 -5.08
CA LYS A 220 16.09 -0.69 -3.85
C LYS A 220 14.61 -1.00 -3.75
N VAL A 221 14.14 -1.23 -2.52
CA VAL A 221 12.77 -1.69 -2.27
C VAL A 221 12.02 -0.72 -1.37
N HIS A 222 10.82 -0.34 -1.80
CA HIS A 222 9.79 0.18 -0.90
C HIS A 222 8.84 -0.92 -0.48
N LEU A 223 8.59 -1.01 0.83
CA LEU A 223 7.54 -1.83 1.38
C LEU A 223 6.30 -0.97 1.61
N ILE A 224 5.13 -1.48 1.23
CA ILE A 224 3.85 -0.88 1.57
C ILE A 224 2.96 -1.93 2.22
N GLY A 225 2.17 -1.52 3.20
CA GLY A 225 1.16 -2.35 3.85
C GLY A 225 0.10 -1.47 4.51
N HIS A 226 -0.92 -2.09 5.11
CA HIS A 226 -1.95 -1.33 5.82
C HIS A 226 -1.62 -1.16 7.30
N ILE A 227 -1.74 -2.26 8.05
CA ILE A 227 -1.40 -2.35 9.48
C ILE A 227 0.12 -2.25 9.63
N PRO A 228 0.65 -1.28 10.41
CA PRO A 228 2.07 -1.19 10.66
C PRO A 228 2.53 -2.33 11.59
N PRO A 229 3.75 -2.86 11.38
CA PRO A 229 4.23 -4.07 12.03
C PRO A 229 4.49 -3.91 13.53
N GLY A 230 4.73 -2.69 14.02
CA GLY A 230 4.87 -2.38 15.45
C GLY A 230 3.54 -2.20 16.20
N SER A 231 2.42 -2.11 15.48
CA SER A 231 1.09 -1.94 16.08
C SER A 231 0.69 -3.11 16.98
N SER A 232 -0.08 -2.81 18.04
CA SER A 232 -0.77 -3.80 18.86
C SER A 232 -1.75 -4.67 18.06
N ASP A 233 -2.18 -4.18 16.90
CA ASP A 233 -3.05 -4.90 15.98
C ASP A 233 -2.29 -5.92 15.14
N CYS A 234 -0.96 -5.98 15.22
CA CYS A 234 -0.15 -6.99 14.54
C CYS A 234 0.32 -8.07 15.53
N MET A 235 0.14 -9.35 15.18
CA MET A 235 0.53 -10.47 16.02
C MET A 235 2.03 -10.44 16.30
N LYS A 236 2.39 -10.55 17.59
CA LYS A 236 3.79 -10.47 18.07
C LYS A 236 4.74 -11.42 17.34
N VAL A 237 4.30 -12.63 17.01
CA VAL A 237 5.13 -13.62 16.29
C VAL A 237 5.39 -13.18 14.86
N TRP A 238 4.37 -12.70 14.15
CA TRP A 238 4.52 -12.18 12.79
C TRP A 238 5.42 -10.93 12.80
N SER A 239 5.14 -9.99 13.69
CA SER A 239 5.90 -8.74 13.88
C SER A 239 7.40 -9.02 14.11
N ARG A 240 7.74 -9.96 14.99
CA ARG A 240 9.14 -10.36 15.25
C ARG A 240 9.84 -10.93 14.01
N ASN A 241 9.17 -11.79 13.26
CA ASN A 241 9.75 -12.36 12.04
C ASN A 241 9.94 -11.28 10.97
N PHE A 242 8.95 -10.42 10.78
CA PHE A 242 9.05 -9.28 9.87
C PHE A 242 10.20 -8.34 10.27
N TYR A 243 10.35 -8.05 11.57
CA TYR A 243 11.45 -7.24 12.11
C TYR A 243 12.82 -7.82 11.76
N SER A 244 13.03 -9.13 11.94
CA SER A 244 14.28 -9.80 11.55
C SER A 244 14.53 -9.77 10.04
N ILE A 245 13.49 -9.86 9.22
CA ILE A 245 13.59 -9.73 7.76
C ILE A 245 14.03 -8.32 7.39
N VAL A 246 13.41 -7.28 7.97
CA VAL A 246 13.78 -5.88 7.73
C VAL A 246 15.23 -5.62 8.12
N ASP A 247 15.68 -6.13 9.27
CA ASP A 247 17.07 -5.99 9.71
C ASP A 247 18.05 -6.70 8.77
N ARG A 248 17.76 -7.94 8.33
CA ARG A 248 18.59 -8.67 7.36
C ARG A 248 18.73 -7.91 6.05
N PHE A 249 17.64 -7.30 5.56
CA PHE A 249 17.62 -6.59 4.27
C PHE A 249 17.70 -5.07 4.41
N GLN A 250 18.29 -4.56 5.51
CA GLN A 250 18.40 -3.13 5.80
C GLN A 250 19.11 -2.31 4.71
N ALA A 251 20.00 -2.94 3.93
CA ALA A 251 20.66 -2.30 2.80
C ALA A 251 19.78 -2.23 1.53
N THR A 252 18.82 -3.14 1.39
CA THR A 252 17.95 -3.31 0.22
C THR A 252 16.65 -2.51 0.36
N ILE A 253 16.05 -2.52 1.56
CA ILE A 253 14.85 -1.76 1.89
C ILE A 253 15.21 -0.29 2.08
N SER A 254 14.66 0.60 1.24
CA SER A 254 14.91 2.03 1.32
C SER A 254 13.84 2.83 2.06
N ALA A 255 12.62 2.29 2.15
CA ALA A 255 11.51 2.92 2.88
C ALA A 255 10.37 1.92 3.13
N GLN A 256 9.55 2.22 4.14
CA GLN A 256 8.31 1.49 4.39
C GLN A 256 7.15 2.47 4.62
N PHE A 257 5.95 2.16 4.12
CA PHE A 257 4.77 3.03 4.22
C PHE A 257 3.53 2.24 4.67
N TYR A 258 2.86 2.76 5.70
CA TYR A 258 1.69 2.12 6.33
C TYR A 258 0.59 3.15 6.63
N GLY A 259 -0.55 2.67 7.12
CA GLY A 259 -1.69 3.49 7.53
C GLY A 259 -2.27 3.01 8.85
N HIS A 260 -3.59 2.78 8.86
CA HIS A 260 -4.36 2.08 9.89
C HIS A 260 -4.55 2.84 11.20
N SER A 261 -3.52 3.51 11.70
CA SER A 261 -3.62 4.27 12.95
C SER A 261 -4.33 5.61 12.81
N HIS A 262 -4.52 6.07 11.56
CA HIS A 262 -5.09 7.36 11.15
C HIS A 262 -4.25 8.59 11.50
N ALA A 263 -3.27 8.46 12.39
CA ALA A 263 -2.43 9.56 12.85
C ALA A 263 -1.20 9.78 11.95
N ASP A 264 -0.55 10.93 12.13
CA ASP A 264 0.75 11.24 11.55
C ASP A 264 1.86 10.73 12.48
N GLU A 265 2.45 9.59 12.14
CA GLU A 265 3.46 8.93 12.97
C GLU A 265 4.48 8.13 12.15
N PHE A 266 5.48 7.58 12.84
CA PHE A 266 6.51 6.74 12.24
C PHE A 266 7.04 5.72 13.27
N GLU A 267 7.45 4.56 12.78
CA GLU A 267 8.14 3.53 13.57
C GLU A 267 9.61 3.44 13.12
N VAL A 268 10.53 3.37 14.08
CA VAL A 268 11.97 3.20 13.81
C VAL A 268 12.38 1.76 14.12
N PHE A 269 13.04 1.13 13.16
CA PHE A 269 13.63 -0.19 13.32
C PHE A 269 15.08 -0.04 13.71
N TYR A 270 15.54 -0.93 14.59
CA TYR A 270 16.92 -1.04 15.05
C TYR A 270 17.47 -2.42 14.69
N GLU A 271 18.79 -2.55 14.68
CA GLU A 271 19.41 -3.87 14.53
C GLU A 271 19.00 -4.83 15.65
N THR A 272 18.90 -6.12 15.32
CA THR A 272 18.42 -7.14 16.26
C THR A 272 19.46 -7.57 17.30
N ALA A 273 20.74 -7.25 17.09
CA ALA A 273 21.83 -7.60 18.01
C ALA A 273 21.74 -6.83 19.34
N GLU A 274 21.76 -5.50 19.27
CA GLU A 274 21.81 -4.62 20.46
C GLU A 274 20.67 -3.60 20.52
N TYR A 275 19.81 -3.52 19.50
CA TYR A 275 18.74 -2.52 19.39
C TYR A 275 19.20 -1.06 19.56
N SER A 276 20.46 -0.77 19.21
CA SER A 276 21.10 0.53 19.45
C SER A 276 21.26 1.39 18.20
N ARG A 277 21.36 0.76 17.03
CA ARG A 277 21.56 1.43 15.74
C ARG A 277 20.29 1.36 14.89
N PRO A 278 19.73 2.50 14.43
CA PRO A 278 18.56 2.50 13.56
C PRO A 278 18.93 1.95 12.16
N THR A 279 18.07 1.11 11.60
CA THR A 279 18.27 0.38 10.34
C THR A 279 17.20 0.66 9.30
N SER A 280 15.99 1.03 9.72
CA SER A 280 14.88 1.36 8.83
C SER A 280 13.86 2.27 9.49
N VAL A 281 12.97 2.86 8.70
CA VAL A 281 11.85 3.67 9.15
C VAL A 281 10.59 3.30 8.38
N ALA A 282 9.49 3.17 9.11
CA ALA A 282 8.14 3.01 8.58
C ALA A 282 7.36 4.30 8.80
N TYR A 283 6.87 4.91 7.72
CA TYR A 283 6.05 6.10 7.78
C TYR A 283 4.56 5.72 7.77
N LEU A 284 3.84 6.13 8.81
CA LEU A 284 2.41 5.91 8.93
C LEU A 284 1.70 7.16 8.40
N GLY A 285 1.03 7.01 7.26
CA GLY A 285 0.28 8.07 6.59
C GLY A 285 -0.97 8.44 7.39
N PRO A 286 -1.33 9.73 7.46
CA PRO A 286 -2.51 10.14 8.20
C PRO A 286 -3.75 9.76 7.38
N SER A 287 -4.90 9.63 8.05
CA SER A 287 -6.12 9.25 7.37
C SER A 287 -6.73 10.38 6.54
N VAL A 288 -7.31 10.02 5.40
CA VAL A 288 -8.21 10.96 4.70
C VAL A 288 -9.52 11.10 5.48
N THR A 289 -9.97 10.04 6.18
CA THR A 289 -11.17 10.11 7.03
C THR A 289 -10.99 11.03 8.24
N THR A 290 -12.09 11.47 8.83
CA THR A 290 -12.12 12.19 10.12
C THR A 290 -12.32 11.26 11.32
N TYR A 291 -12.39 9.94 11.10
CA TYR A 291 -12.74 8.97 12.13
C TYR A 291 -11.54 8.68 13.05
N GLU A 292 -11.64 8.70 14.38
CA GLU A 292 -12.48 9.61 15.15
C GLU A 292 -11.64 10.83 15.53
N ASN A 293 -12.16 12.02 15.25
CA ASN A 293 -11.58 13.31 15.63
C ASN A 293 -10.22 13.67 14.99
N TYR A 294 -9.94 13.18 13.78
CA TYR A 294 -8.81 13.66 12.96
C TYR A 294 -9.26 14.68 11.91
N ASN A 295 -8.36 15.58 11.53
CA ASN A 295 -8.55 16.38 10.32
C ASN A 295 -8.24 15.52 9.09
N PRO A 296 -9.03 15.62 7.99
CA PRO A 296 -8.71 14.94 6.74
C PRO A 296 -7.32 15.32 6.24
N ALA A 297 -6.47 14.34 5.99
CA ALA A 297 -5.11 14.59 5.50
C ALA A 297 -4.66 13.55 4.47
N TYR A 298 -3.62 13.90 3.73
CA TYR A 298 -2.83 13.01 2.88
C TYR A 298 -1.37 13.44 2.99
N ARG A 299 -0.42 12.57 2.59
CA ARG A 299 1.01 12.91 2.63
C ARG A 299 1.65 12.84 1.25
N ILE A 300 2.57 13.76 0.98
CA ILE A 300 3.47 13.71 -0.17
C ILE A 300 4.89 13.50 0.35
N TYR A 301 5.58 12.47 -0.16
CA TYR A 301 6.98 12.23 0.15
C TYR A 301 7.88 12.72 -0.97
N TYR A 302 9.02 13.31 -0.59
CA TYR A 302 10.06 13.75 -1.50
C TYR A 302 11.27 12.83 -1.31
N LEU A 303 11.50 11.98 -2.31
CA LEU A 303 12.49 10.91 -2.21
C LEU A 303 13.65 11.20 -3.14
N LYS A 304 14.86 11.31 -2.56
CA LYS A 304 16.07 11.53 -3.34
C LYS A 304 16.41 10.26 -4.12
N GLU A 305 16.45 10.33 -5.44
CA GLU A 305 16.99 9.24 -6.24
C GLU A 305 18.50 9.13 -5.97
N THR A 306 18.91 8.09 -5.24
CA THR A 306 20.33 7.75 -5.19
C THR A 306 20.69 7.09 -6.51
N MET A 307 21.20 7.90 -7.44
CA MET A 307 21.81 7.45 -8.70
C MET A 307 22.94 6.47 -8.38
N ASN A 308 22.67 5.16 -8.49
CA ASN A 308 23.70 4.13 -8.40
C ASN A 308 24.39 3.85 -9.75
N ASN A 309 24.24 4.72 -10.74
CA ASN A 309 24.90 4.60 -12.04
C ASN A 309 25.83 5.78 -12.31
N LEU A 310 26.94 5.84 -11.58
CA LEU A 310 28.18 6.46 -12.05
C LEU A 310 29.36 5.72 -11.40
N LYS A 311 29.75 4.58 -12.00
CA LYS A 311 31.14 4.06 -12.03
C LYS A 311 31.16 2.73 -12.79
N GLY A 312 31.84 2.74 -13.95
CA GLY A 312 32.16 1.58 -14.78
C GLY A 312 31.83 1.83 -16.23
#